data_AF-A0A9X9F4U0-F1
#
_entry.id   AF-A0A9X9F4U0-F1
#
_cell.length_a   1.000
_cell.length_b   1.000
_cell.length_c   1.000
_cell.angle_alpha   90.00
_cell.angle_beta   90.00
_cell.angle_gamma   90.00
#
_symmetry.space_group_name_H-M   'P 1'
#
loop_
_entity.id
_entity.type
_entity.pdbx_description
1 polymer ?
#
loop_
_entity_poly.entity_id
_entity_poly.type
_entity_poly.pdbx_seq_one_letter_code
_entity_poly.pdbx_strand_id
1 'polypeptide(L)'
;TKLSEIYESDLKDEESAKEILLNGIENCDDKAPLYVKLGDYHFQNDSLEEAEVLYKRALEENDEDVYSHFGLTQVYMAREQYKEAKEYILGLEKQIEKSQDFLMNAGMVLWDAEIELGGNEEGF
;
A
#
# COMPACT_ATOMS: atom_id res chain seq x y z
N THR A 1 6.69 -18.89 -7.61
CA THR A 1 7.88 -18.79 -8.49
C THR A 1 7.59 -18.41 -9.93
N LYS A 2 6.41 -17.83 -10.25
CA LYS A 2 6.21 -17.02 -11.47
C LYS A 2 6.10 -15.52 -11.17
N LEU A 3 5.56 -15.17 -9.99
CA LEU A 3 5.51 -13.78 -9.52
C LEU A 3 6.90 -13.15 -9.35
N SER A 4 7.87 -13.88 -8.78
CA SER A 4 9.22 -13.33 -8.53
C SER A 4 10.02 -13.06 -9.81
N GLU A 5 9.77 -13.82 -10.88
CA GLU A 5 10.43 -13.60 -12.19
C GLU A 5 9.86 -12.38 -12.93
N ILE A 6 8.64 -11.95 -12.58
CA ILE A 6 8.04 -10.71 -13.10
C ILE A 6 8.69 -9.49 -12.40
N TYR A 7 8.93 -9.57 -11.09
CA TYR A 7 9.54 -8.49 -10.32
C TYR A 7 10.98 -8.13 -10.71
N GLU A 8 11.80 -9.09 -11.18
CA GLU A 8 13.19 -8.80 -11.57
C GLU A 8 13.31 -8.09 -12.93
N SER A 9 12.21 -7.97 -13.67
CA SER A 9 12.13 -7.32 -14.99
C SER A 9 11.79 -5.81 -14.91
N ASP A 10 11.49 -5.27 -13.73
CA ASP A 10 10.69 -4.07 -13.52
C ASP A 10 11.30 -2.70 -13.89
N LEU A 11 12.60 -2.56 -14.20
CA LEU A 11 13.19 -1.22 -14.40
C LEU A 11 13.19 -0.71 -15.86
N LYS A 12 12.57 -1.41 -16.81
CA LYS A 12 12.67 -1.05 -18.24
C LYS A 12 11.36 -0.92 -19.01
N ASP A 13 10.21 -1.21 -18.38
CA ASP A 13 8.94 -1.44 -19.09
C ASP A 13 7.69 -1.06 -18.27
N GLU A 14 7.74 0.10 -17.61
CA GLU A 14 6.67 0.61 -16.73
C GLU A 14 5.28 0.66 -17.40
N GLU A 15 5.18 1.05 -18.68
CA GLU A 15 3.92 1.05 -19.42
C GLU A 15 3.41 -0.36 -19.72
N SER A 16 4.28 -1.31 -20.09
CA SER A 16 3.84 -2.69 -20.32
C SER A 16 3.43 -3.38 -19.03
N ALA A 17 4.07 -3.05 -17.90
CA ALA A 17 3.67 -3.53 -16.59
C ALA A 17 2.22 -3.11 -16.26
N LYS A 18 1.87 -1.85 -16.53
CA LYS A 18 0.50 -1.34 -16.38
C LYS A 18 -0.50 -2.07 -17.28
N GLU A 19 -0.19 -2.29 -18.56
CA GLU A 19 -1.06 -3.03 -19.48
C GLU A 19 -1.30 -4.47 -19.02
N ILE A 20 -0.26 -5.15 -18.54
CA ILE A 20 -0.36 -6.52 -18.01
C ILE A 20 -1.27 -6.55 -16.77
N LEU A 21 -1.13 -5.59 -15.86
CA LEU A 21 -1.97 -5.50 -14.66
C LEU A 21 -3.44 -5.26 -15.02
N LEU A 22 -3.72 -4.36 -15.96
CA LEU A 22 -5.08 -4.10 -16.44
C LEU A 22 -5.70 -5.34 -17.09
N ASN A 23 -4.94 -6.05 -17.93
CA ASN A 23 -5.41 -7.30 -18.52
C ASN A 23 -5.66 -8.38 -17.46
N GLY A 24 -4.80 -8.48 -16.45
CA GLY A 24 -5.00 -9.41 -15.34
C GLY A 24 -6.29 -9.13 -14.58
N ILE A 25 -6.60 -7.86 -14.28
CA ILE A 25 -7.83 -7.46 -13.58
C ILE A 25 -9.09 -7.86 -14.37
N GLU A 26 -9.03 -7.84 -15.70
CA GLU A 26 -10.14 -8.26 -16.56
C GLU A 26 -10.35 -9.78 -16.59
N ASN A 27 -9.28 -10.57 -16.40
CA ASN A 27 -9.29 -12.01 -16.67
C ASN A 27 -9.10 -12.91 -15.44
N CYS A 28 -8.78 -12.34 -14.27
CA CYS A 28 -8.59 -13.07 -13.03
C CYS A 28 -9.75 -12.85 -12.04
N ASP A 29 -10.09 -13.91 -11.30
CA ASP A 29 -11.08 -13.84 -10.23
C ASP A 29 -10.51 -13.20 -8.95
N ASP A 30 -9.20 -13.37 -8.69
CA ASP A 30 -8.50 -12.76 -7.56
C ASP A 30 -7.83 -11.44 -7.99
N LYS A 31 -8.53 -10.34 -7.76
CA LYS A 31 -8.16 -9.01 -8.25
C LYS A 31 -7.45 -8.16 -7.23
N ALA A 32 -7.58 -8.47 -5.93
CA ALA A 32 -7.02 -7.65 -4.86
C ALA A 32 -5.49 -7.45 -5.03
N PRO A 33 -4.67 -8.49 -5.28
CA PRO A 33 -3.23 -8.32 -5.44
C PRO A 33 -2.86 -7.49 -6.69
N LEU A 34 -3.68 -7.56 -7.75
CA LEU A 34 -3.47 -6.81 -8.99
C LEU A 34 -3.79 -5.33 -8.80
N TYR A 35 -4.86 -5.01 -8.07
CA TYR A 35 -5.17 -3.64 -7.69
C TYR A 35 -4.09 -3.04 -6.79
N VAL A 36 -3.53 -3.81 -5.84
CA VAL A 36 -2.37 -3.37 -5.03
C VAL A 36 -1.18 -3.02 -5.92
N LYS A 37 -0.79 -3.92 -6.82
CA LYS A 37 0.34 -3.68 -7.74
C LYS A 37 0.13 -2.46 -8.63
N LEU A 38 -1.09 -2.27 -9.14
CA LEU A 38 -1.40 -1.10 -9.95
C LEU A 38 -1.41 0.19 -9.10
N GLY A 39 -1.84 0.10 -7.84
CA GLY A 39 -1.74 1.18 -6.86
C GLY A 39 -0.29 1.57 -6.60
N ASP A 40 0.59 0.57 -6.37
CA ASP A 40 2.04 0.78 -6.17
C ASP A 40 2.66 1.49 -7.39
N TYR A 41 2.29 1.07 -8.60
CA TYR A 41 2.72 1.71 -9.84
C TYR A 41 2.33 3.20 -9.88
N HIS A 42 1.08 3.53 -9.55
CA HIS A 42 0.62 4.91 -9.54
C HIS A 42 1.28 5.73 -8.43
N PHE A 43 1.50 5.14 -7.25
CA PHE A 43 2.19 5.77 -6.14
C PHE A 43 3.64 6.13 -6.50
N GLN A 44 4.37 5.20 -7.11
CA GLN A 44 5.75 5.42 -7.57
C GLN A 44 5.85 6.51 -8.65
N ASN A 45 4.77 6.74 -9.39
CA ASN A 45 4.63 7.78 -10.41
C ASN A 45 3.99 9.08 -9.88
N ASP A 46 3.96 9.29 -8.56
CA ASP A 46 3.42 10.48 -7.90
C ASP A 46 1.93 10.75 -8.22
N SER A 47 1.22 9.73 -8.72
CA SER A 47 -0.21 9.77 -9.05
C SER A 47 -1.01 9.29 -7.83
N LEU A 48 -0.98 10.10 -6.77
CA LEU A 48 -1.47 9.71 -5.43
C LEU A 48 -2.99 9.47 -5.40
N GLU A 49 -3.76 10.22 -6.19
CA GLU A 49 -5.22 10.05 -6.30
C GLU A 49 -5.57 8.69 -6.92
N GLU A 50 -4.92 8.31 -8.02
CA GLU A 50 -5.11 7.03 -8.67
C GLU A 50 -4.66 5.87 -7.77
N ALA A 51 -3.53 6.01 -7.09
CA ALA A 51 -3.03 5.03 -6.13
C ALA A 51 -4.07 4.76 -5.03
N GLU A 52 -4.62 5.82 -4.44
CA GLU A 52 -5.66 5.72 -3.40
C GLU A 52 -6.90 4.96 -3.88
N VAL A 53 -7.38 5.27 -5.09
CA VAL A 53 -8.55 4.61 -5.69
C VAL A 53 -8.28 3.11 -5.87
N LEU A 54 -7.08 2.75 -6.31
CA LEU A 54 -6.71 1.36 -6.56
C LEU A 54 -6.54 0.57 -5.27
N TYR A 55 -5.91 1.12 -4.25
CA TYR A 55 -5.84 0.47 -2.95
C TYR A 55 -7.24 0.31 -2.31
N LYS A 56 -8.14 1.29 -2.50
CA LYS A 56 -9.54 1.14 -2.07
C LYS A 56 -10.26 0.01 -2.82
N ARG A 57 -10.05 -0.13 -4.13
CA ARG A 57 -10.59 -1.26 -4.89
C ARG A 57 -10.04 -2.60 -4.43
N ALA A 58 -8.76 -2.66 -4.06
CA ALA A 58 -8.20 -3.88 -3.47
C ALA A 58 -8.91 -4.24 -2.16
N LEU A 59 -9.24 -3.25 -1.32
CA LEU A 59 -10.00 -3.46 -0.09
C LEU A 59 -11.48 -3.80 -0.31
N GLU A 60 -12.08 -3.42 -1.45
CA GLU A 60 -13.42 -3.89 -1.83
C GLU A 60 -13.44 -5.40 -2.13
N GLU A 61 -12.32 -5.96 -2.60
CA GLU A 61 -12.14 -7.39 -2.89
C GLU A 61 -11.69 -8.18 -1.66
N ASN A 62 -10.80 -7.60 -0.83
CA ASN A 62 -10.33 -8.16 0.43
C ASN A 62 -10.09 -7.04 1.46
N ASP A 63 -11.04 -6.87 2.38
CA ASP A 63 -11.03 -5.79 3.38
C ASP A 63 -10.00 -5.97 4.50
N GLU A 64 -9.34 -7.12 4.59
CA GLU A 64 -8.25 -7.41 5.53
C GLU A 64 -6.86 -7.37 4.87
N ASP A 65 -6.76 -6.99 3.59
CA ASP A 65 -5.48 -6.98 2.87
C ASP A 65 -4.51 -5.92 3.45
N VAL A 66 -3.49 -6.42 4.15
CA VAL A 66 -2.48 -5.61 4.84
C VAL A 66 -1.74 -4.67 3.88
N TYR A 67 -1.45 -5.13 2.65
CA TYR A 67 -0.72 -4.32 1.67
C TYR A 67 -1.54 -3.14 1.16
N SER A 68 -2.84 -3.33 0.94
CA SER A 68 -3.77 -2.27 0.52
C SER A 68 -3.92 -1.20 1.59
N HIS A 69 -4.08 -1.61 2.85
CA HIS A 69 -4.11 -0.69 3.98
C HIS A 69 -2.80 0.10 4.12
N PHE A 70 -1.67 -0.59 3.96
CA PHE A 70 -0.36 0.04 4.02
C PHE A 70 -0.16 1.04 2.86
N GLY A 71 -0.57 0.70 1.64
CA GLY A 71 -0.55 1.59 0.48
C GLY A 71 -1.38 2.87 0.70
N LEU A 72 -2.60 2.76 1.25
CA LEU A 72 -3.40 3.94 1.62
C LEU A 72 -2.71 4.79 2.68
N THR A 73 -2.07 4.15 3.64
CA THR A 73 -1.34 4.86 4.69
C THR A 73 -0.15 5.61 4.11
N GLN A 74 0.59 5.02 3.17
CA GLN A 74 1.65 5.71 2.43
C GLN A 74 1.12 6.89 1.62
N VAL A 75 -0.06 6.77 0.99
CA VAL A 75 -0.70 7.90 0.29
C VAL A 75 -0.97 9.06 1.26
N TYR A 76 -1.50 8.78 2.46
CA TYR A 76 -1.70 9.83 3.47
C TYR A 76 -0.38 10.45 3.92
N MET A 77 0.67 9.65 4.14
CA MET A 77 2.02 10.14 4.47
C MET A 77 2.59 11.04 3.36
N ALA A 78 2.47 10.63 2.10
CA ALA A 78 2.96 11.39 0.94
C ALA A 78 2.22 12.73 0.76
N ARG A 79 0.97 12.82 1.22
CA ARG A 79 0.18 14.06 1.28
C ARG A 79 0.40 14.87 2.55
N GLU A 80 1.38 14.53 3.37
CA GLU A 80 1.68 15.16 4.66
C GLU A 80 0.52 15.06 5.68
N GLN A 81 -0.39 14.10 5.49
CA GLN A 81 -1.54 13.84 6.36
C GLN A 81 -1.14 12.85 7.47
N TYR A 82 -0.08 13.19 8.21
CA TYR A 82 0.57 12.29 9.16
C TYR A 82 -0.35 11.86 10.31
N LYS A 83 -1.20 12.77 10.77
CA LYS A 83 -2.16 12.48 11.83
C LYS A 83 -3.20 11.46 11.37
N GLU A 84 -3.74 11.64 10.17
CA GLU A 84 -4.70 10.75 9.55
C GLU A 84 -4.07 9.37 9.27
N ALA A 85 -2.84 9.32 8.79
CA ALA A 85 -2.08 8.08 8.59
C ALA A 85 -1.94 7.29 9.90
N LYS A 86 -1.54 7.98 10.98
CA LYS A 86 -1.42 7.40 12.33
C LYS A 86 -2.76 6.91 12.88
N GLU A 87 -3.81 7.71 12.78
CA GLU A 87 -5.15 7.32 13.26
C GLU A 87 -5.70 6.11 12.49
N TYR A 88 -5.46 6.07 11.17
CA TYR A 88 -5.88 4.97 10.32
C TYR A 88 -5.20 3.64 10.71
N ILE A 89 -3.86 3.60 10.78
CA ILE A 89 -3.12 2.38 11.08
C ILE A 89 -3.44 1.83 12.49
N LEU A 90 -3.63 2.71 13.48
CA LEU A 90 -4.05 2.33 14.85
C LEU A 90 -5.48 1.79 14.90
N GLY A 91 -6.35 2.26 14.00
CA GLY A 91 -7.70 1.72 13.84
C GLY A 91 -7.69 0.27 13.37
N LEU A 92 -6.80 -0.04 12.43
CA LEU A 92 -6.65 -1.38 11.86
C LEU A 92 -6.08 -2.39 12.83
N GLU A 93 -5.17 -1.99 13.73
CA GLU A 93 -4.58 -2.90 14.73
C GLU A 93 -5.63 -3.59 15.62
N LYS A 94 -6.82 -3.00 15.74
CA LYS A 94 -7.93 -3.52 16.53
C LYS A 94 -8.78 -4.54 15.77
N GLN A 95 -8.69 -4.56 14.45
CA GLN A 95 -9.57 -5.30 13.55
C GLN A 95 -8.83 -6.43 12.84
N ILE A 96 -7.61 -6.17 12.37
CA ILE A 96 -6.81 -7.13 11.60
C ILE A 96 -6.00 -8.02 12.52
N GLU A 97 -5.94 -9.32 12.21
CA GLU A 97 -5.02 -10.24 12.90
C GLU A 97 -3.58 -9.75 12.75
N LYS A 98 -2.90 -9.57 13.88
CA LYS A 98 -1.54 -9.01 13.93
C LYS A 98 -0.52 -9.99 13.35
N SER A 99 -0.39 -9.99 12.03
CA SER A 99 0.68 -10.68 11.31
C SER A 99 2.01 -9.94 11.52
N GLN A 100 3.13 -10.65 11.35
CA GLN A 100 4.46 -10.04 11.43
C GLN A 100 4.62 -8.91 10.40
N ASP A 101 4.06 -9.09 9.20
CA ASP A 101 4.09 -8.09 8.13
C ASP A 101 3.30 -6.84 8.50
N PHE A 102 2.11 -7.01 9.08
CA PHE A 102 1.30 -5.89 9.56
C PHE A 102 2.03 -5.11 10.66
N LEU A 103 2.60 -5.80 11.65
CA LEU A 103 3.32 -5.15 12.75
C LEU A 103 4.56 -4.38 12.27
N MET A 104 5.32 -4.95 11.33
CA MET A 104 6.50 -4.29 10.77
C MET A 104 6.11 -3.03 9.98
N ASN A 105 5.13 -3.15 9.10
CA ASN A 105 4.64 -2.03 8.29
C ASN A 105 4.01 -0.93 9.16
N ALA A 106 3.19 -1.31 10.14
CA ALA A 106 2.56 -0.38 11.06
C ALA A 106 3.61 0.34 11.93
N GLY A 107 4.60 -0.38 12.45
CA GLY A 107 5.69 0.20 13.23
C GLY A 107 6.46 1.27 12.44
N MET A 108 6.77 1.00 11.18
CA MET A 108 7.45 1.96 10.30
C MET A 108 6.63 3.23 10.08
N VAL A 109 5.36 3.10 9.70
CA VAL A 109 4.46 4.26 9.54
C VAL A 109 4.35 5.06 10.82
N LEU A 110 4.13 4.38 11.95
CA LEU A 110 3.92 5.04 13.23
C LEU A 110 5.15 5.83 13.65
N TRP A 111 6.34 5.28 13.41
CA TRP A 111 7.59 5.99 13.64
C TRP A 111 7.68 7.21 12.72
N ASP A 112 7.58 7.03 11.40
CA ASP A 112 7.72 8.11 10.44
C ASP A 112 6.72 9.25 10.71
N ALA A 113 5.46 8.91 10.97
CA ALA A 113 4.43 9.88 11.32
C ALA A 113 4.73 10.62 12.62
N GLU A 114 5.30 9.95 13.62
CA GLU A 114 5.68 10.58 14.90
C GLU A 114 6.85 11.56 14.72
N ILE A 115 7.86 11.21 13.91
CA ILE A 115 8.97 12.13 13.57
C ILE A 115 8.42 13.39 12.91
N GLU A 116 7.59 13.24 11.89
CA GLU A 116 7.06 14.37 11.11
C GLU A 116 6.12 15.27 11.94
N LEU A 117 5.45 14.69 12.94
CA LEU A 117 4.65 15.45 13.91
C LEU A 117 5.50 16.14 15.00
N GLY A 118 6.82 15.98 14.97
CA GLY A 118 7.75 16.60 15.93
C GLY A 118 7.93 15.81 17.23
N GLY A 119 7.63 14.51 17.22
CA GLY A 119 7.93 13.60 18.32
C GLY A 119 9.43 13.28 18.39
N ASN A 120 9.99 13.29 19.60
CA ASN A 120 11.40 12.94 19.82
C ASN A 120 11.61 11.41 19.70
N GLU A 121 12.75 10.99 19.14
CA GLU A 121 13.19 9.58 18.95
C GLU A 121 13.33 8.74 20.24
N GLU A 122 13.01 9.26 21.43
CA GLU A 122 13.28 8.61 22.73
C GLU A 122 12.19 7.61 23.18
N GLY A 123 11.39 7.07 22.26
CA GLY A 123 10.11 6.43 22.58
C GLY A 123 9.94 4.96 22.18
N PHE A 124 10.98 4.12 22.21
CA PHE A 124 10.84 2.65 22.11
C PHE A 124 11.80 1.90 23.03
#